data_AF-A0A942I580-F1
#
_entry.id   AF-A0A942I580-F1
#
_cell.length_a   1.000
_cell.length_b   1.000
_cell.length_c   1.000
_cell.angle_alpha   90.00
_cell.angle_beta   90.00
_cell.angle_gamma   90.00
#
_symmetry.space_group_name_H-M   'P 1'
#
loop_
_entity.id
_entity.type
_entity.pdbx_description
1 polymer ?
#
loop_
_entity_poly.entity_id
_entity_poly.type
_entity_poly.pdbx_seq_one_letter_code
_entity_poly.pdbx_strand_id
1 'polypeptide(L)' 'MQKAGKGPWVDPLFQQKVLHTAYFLWEEDGKPNGQEQQYWFGALERRLRVREADVMLQRPPLALPGGQF' A
#
# COMPACT_ATOMS: atom_id res chain seq x y z
N MET A 1 8.44 17.37 -16.91
CA MET A 1 8.62 16.17 -16.06
C MET A 1 7.97 16.48 -14.71
N GLN A 2 6.76 15.97 -14.47
CA GLN A 2 5.92 16.43 -13.36
C GLN A 2 6.50 16.02 -12.01
N LYS A 3 6.61 16.99 -11.10
CA LYS A 3 7.09 16.82 -9.74
C LYS A 3 5.98 16.21 -8.88
N ALA A 4 5.98 14.91 -8.69
CA ALA A 4 5.18 14.28 -7.66
C ALA A 4 5.90 14.46 -6.32
N GLY A 5 5.45 15.42 -5.52
CA GLY A 5 5.81 15.53 -4.11
C GLY A 5 5.41 14.24 -3.40
N LYS A 6 6.40 13.42 -3.04
CA LYS A 6 6.24 12.05 -2.53
C LYS A 6 5.72 12.03 -1.08
N GLY A 7 4.43 12.29 -0.92
CA GLY A 7 3.67 11.76 0.22
C GLY A 7 2.84 10.57 -0.27
N PRO A 8 2.66 9.50 0.54
CA PRO A 8 1.83 8.34 0.16
C PRO A 8 0.37 8.71 -0.18
N TRP A 9 -0.05 9.91 0.18
CA TRP A 9 -1.38 10.48 -0.06
C TRP A 9 -1.49 11.28 -1.38
N VAL A 10 -0.38 11.54 -2.08
CA VAL A 10 -0.32 12.33 -3.34
C VAL A 10 -0.18 11.46 -4.59
N ASP A 11 -0.02 10.13 -4.45
CA ASP A 11 0.07 9.21 -5.58
C ASP A 11 -1.33 8.80 -6.09
N PRO A 12 -1.81 9.34 -7.24
CA PRO A 12 -3.13 8.99 -7.77
C PRO A 12 -3.23 7.50 -8.15
N LEU A 13 -2.12 6.91 -8.58
CA LEU A 13 -2.04 5.48 -8.88
C LEU A 13 -2.20 4.60 -7.63
N PHE A 14 -1.74 5.07 -6.47
CA PHE A 14 -1.92 4.35 -5.21
C PHE A 14 -3.39 4.38 -4.79
N GLN A 15 -4.03 5.55 -4.85
CA GLN A 15 -5.45 5.70 -4.54
C GLN A 15 -6.33 4.84 -5.46
N GLN A 16 -6.05 4.84 -6.77
CA GLN A 16 -6.79 4.01 -7.73
C GLN A 16 -6.64 2.52 -7.44
N LYS A 17 -5.45 2.06 -7.04
CA LYS A 17 -5.23 0.65 -6.65
C LYS A 17 -5.97 0.27 -5.37
N VAL A 18 -6.02 1.16 -4.39
CA VAL A 18 -6.79 0.94 -3.15
C VAL A 18 -8.28 0.83 -3.46
N LEU A 19 -8.82 1.78 -4.22
CA LEU A 19 -10.23 1.77 -4.63
C LEU A 19 -10.60 0.53 -5.43
N HIS A 20 -9.77 0.12 -6.39
CA HIS A 20 -10.04 -1.08 -7.19
C HIS A 20 -10.03 -2.36 -6.33
N THR A 21 -9.12 -2.44 -5.36
CA THR A 21 -9.06 -3.58 -4.43
C THR A 21 -10.27 -3.59 -3.50
N ALA A 22 -10.67 -2.43 -2.97
CA ALA A 22 -11.84 -2.28 -2.13
C ALA A 22 -13.12 -2.67 -2.89
N TYR A 23 -13.27 -2.18 -4.12
CA TYR A 23 -14.40 -2.49 -4.98
C TYR A 23 -14.49 -3.98 -5.29
N PHE A 24 -13.37 -4.61 -5.63
CA PHE A 24 -13.32 -6.05 -5.90
C PHE A 24 -13.76 -6.87 -4.67
N LEU A 25 -13.22 -6.56 -3.49
CA LEU A 25 -13.60 -7.23 -2.25
C LEU A 25 -15.07 -7.00 -1.88
N TRP A 26 -15.57 -5.78 -2.09
CA TRP A 26 -16.96 -5.44 -1.84
C TRP A 26 -17.92 -6.11 -2.83
N GLU A 27 -17.51 -6.25 -4.10
CA GLU A 27 -18.28 -6.95 -5.12
C GLU A 27 -18.32 -8.47 -4.88
N GLU A 28 -17.19 -9.09 -4.52
CA GLU A 28 -17.14 -10.52 -4.18
C GLU A 28 -18.02 -10.87 -2.98
N ASP A 29 -18.15 -9.96 -2.00
CA ASP A 29 -18.98 -10.16 -0.80
C ASP A 29 -20.48 -9.91 -1.06
N GLY A 30 -20.86 -9.56 -2.30
CA GLY A 30 -22.27 -9.35 -2.68
C GLY A 30 -22.76 -7.91 -2.49
N LYS A 31 -21.84 -6.94 -2.45
CA LYS A 31 -22.14 -5.49 -2.34
C LYS A 31 -22.99 -5.14 -1.12
N PRO A 32 -22.58 -5.52 0.10
CA PRO A 32 -23.28 -5.12 1.32
C PRO A 32 -23.36 -3.60 1.42
N ASN A 33 -24.58 -3.07 1.51
CA ASN A 33 -24.83 -1.64 1.52
C ASN A 33 -24.45 -1.04 2.88
N GLY A 34 -23.69 0.06 2.90
CA GLY A 34 -23.26 0.72 4.14
C GLY A 34 -21.99 0.15 4.78
N GLN A 35 -21.40 -0.91 4.21
CA GLN A 35 -20.11 -1.45 4.67
C GLN A 35 -18.95 -1.07 3.74
N GLU A 36 -19.19 -0.33 2.65
CA GLU A 36 -18.19 0.02 1.64
C GLU A 36 -16.92 0.65 2.24
N GLN A 37 -17.09 1.48 3.28
CA GLN A 37 -15.99 2.12 3.98
C GLN A 37 -15.07 1.09 4.67
N GLN A 38 -15.61 0.01 5.23
CA GLN A 38 -14.84 -1.02 5.90
C GLN A 38 -13.94 -1.78 4.91
N TYR A 39 -14.45 -2.09 3.71
CA TYR A 39 -13.64 -2.68 2.64
C TYR A 39 -12.59 -1.70 2.12
N TRP A 40 -12.89 -0.42 2.06
CA TRP A 40 -11.92 0.62 1.71
C TRP A 40 -10.77 0.72 2.72
N PHE A 41 -11.07 0.75 4.03
CA PHE A 41 -10.06 0.76 5.08
C PHE A 41 -9.19 -0.51 5.04
N GLY A 42 -9.81 -1.70 4.91
CA GLY A 42 -9.06 -2.96 4.80
C GLY A 42 -8.16 -3.03 3.56
N ALA A 43 -8.63 -2.54 2.41
CA ALA A 43 -7.82 -2.45 1.20
C ALA A 43 -6.65 -1.46 1.33
N LEU A 44 -6.89 -0.34 2.01
CA LEU A 44 -5.88 0.69 2.29
C LEU A 44 -4.77 0.13 3.18
N GLU A 45 -5.13 -0.47 4.32
CA GLU A 45 -4.17 -1.08 5.26
C GLU A 45 -3.32 -2.16 4.58
N ARG A 46 -3.95 -2.98 3.73
CA ARG A 46 -3.23 -4.02 2.97
C ARG A 46 -2.21 -3.43 2.01
N ARG A 47 -2.54 -2.32 1.34
CA ARG A 47 -1.62 -1.62 0.42
C ARG A 47 -0.51 -0.88 1.14
N LEU A 48 -0.81 -0.29 2.30
CA LEU A 48 0.20 0.33 3.17
C LEU A 48 1.21 -0.71 3.63
N ARG A 49 0.77 -1.88 4.13
CA ARG A 49 1.67 -2.97 4.53
C ARG A 49 2.55 -3.49 3.40
N VAL A 50 2.02 -3.64 2.19
CA VAL A 50 2.83 -4.04 1.02
C VAL A 50 3.90 -3.01 0.72
N ARG A 51 3.60 -1.72 0.84
CA ARG A 51 4.57 -0.64 0.61
C ARG A 51 5.64 -0.59 1.69
N GLU A 52 5.27 -0.77 2.96
CA GLU A 52 6.24 -0.86 4.06
C GLU A 52 7.16 -2.07 3.89
N ALA A 53 6.61 -3.23 3.50
CA ALA A 53 7.39 -4.42 3.21
C ALA A 53 8.34 -4.22 2.02
N ASP A 54 7.89 -3.55 0.95
CA ASP A 54 8.71 -3.20 -0.21
C ASP A 54 9.85 -2.25 0.17
N VAL A 55 9.58 -1.24 1.01
CA VAL A 55 10.61 -0.34 1.55
C VAL A 55 11.61 -1.10 2.43
N MET A 56 11.14 -2.04 3.26
CA MET A 56 12.01 -2.88 4.08
C MET A 56 12.88 -3.82 3.23
N LEU A 57 12.36 -4.35 2.12
CA LEU A 57 13.09 -5.21 1.20
C LEU A 57 14.07 -4.43 0.31
N GLN A 58 13.73 -3.20 -0.09
CA GLN A 58 14.65 -2.30 -0.82
C GLN A 58 15.75 -1.74 0.08
N ARG A 59 15.67 -1.90 1.42
CA ARG A 59 16.78 -1.56 2.30
C ARG A 59 17.92 -2.55 2.05
N PRO A 60 19.10 -2.11 1.58
CA PRO A 60 20.23 -3.02 1.45
C PRO A 60 20.49 -3.68 2.82
N PRO A 61 20.84 -4.97 2.87
CA PRO A 61 21.24 -5.60 4.12
C PRO A 61 22.35 -4.72 4.70
N LEU A 62 22.19 -4.30 5.95
CA LEU A 62 23.18 -3.51 6.66
C LEU A 62 24.48 -4.30 6.56
N ALA A 63 25.37 -3.89 5.66
CA ALA A 63 26.68 -4.49 5.54
C ALA A 63 27.34 -4.25 6.90
N LEU A 64 27.38 -5.30 7.71
CA LEU A 64 28.07 -5.28 8.99
C LEU A 64 29.48 -4.79 8.66
N PRO A 65 29.94 -3.63 9.19
CA PRO A 65 31.29 -3.16 8.92
C PRO A 65 32.21 -4.31 9.33
N GLY A 66 33.03 -4.73 8.36
CA GLY A 66 33.71 -6.02 8.36
C GLY A 66 34.20 -6.41 9.75
N GLY A 67 33.81 -7.63 10.17
CA GLY A 67 34.45 -8.31 11.28
C GLY A 67 35.95 -8.37 10.99
N GLN A 68 36.66 -7.40 11.55
CA GLN A 68 38.09 -7.39 11.64
C GLN A 68 38.41 -8.35 12.78
N PHE A 69 38.49 -9.64 12.44
CA PHE A 69 39.13 -10.67 13.25
C PHE A 69 40.59 -10.78 12.82
#